data_AF-A0A4Q0YYT1-F1
#
_entry.id   AF-A0A4Q0YYT1-F1
#
_cell.length_a   1.000
_cell.length_b   1.000
_cell.length_c   1.000
_cell.angle_alpha   90.00
_cell.angle_beta   90.00
_cell.angle_gamma   90.00
#
_symmetry.space_group_name_H-M   'P 1'
#
loop_
_entity.id
_entity.type
_entity.pdbx_description
1 polymer ?
#
loop_
_entity_poly.entity_id
_entity_poly.type
_entity_poly.pdbx_seq_one_letter_code
_entity_poly.pdbx_strand_id
1 'polypeptide(L)'
;MSIQKNYKGYRKIFDKYDININNSEKYLGKVKIYETIAKVVLLITFILCSILLYAAFTEKGNAGLGIAITFIVVLFPGLILWKICSLVKMSKIAKLDDLIFNKFLINKIKIFYSIDELQNCTYDKIEHINTRAYSEGNSNQAIINLTFMAFEIGAEGIIIVSNNSETVTATAINNKSSSTQINRMVNSSEAILIKNIKKEEVKSFDLNYWYELKEKGAISSQEYENKKRELL
;
A
#
# COMPACT_ATOMS: atom_id res chain seq x y z
N MET A 1 -4.53 -0.16 -6.63
CA MET A 1 -4.14 1.21 -7.04
C MET A 1 -3.35 1.85 -5.90
N SER A 2 -2.03 2.08 -6.04
CA SER A 2 -1.21 2.73 -4.99
C SER A 2 -1.69 4.15 -4.75
N ILE A 3 -1.79 4.59 -3.48
CA ILE A 3 -2.26 5.92 -3.08
C ILE A 3 -1.81 6.99 -4.09
N GLN A 4 -0.51 7.15 -4.32
CA GLN A 4 0.08 7.88 -5.47
C GLN A 4 1.52 7.43 -5.76
N LYS A 5 2.07 7.75 -6.94
CA LYS A 5 3.48 7.41 -7.31
C LYS A 5 4.39 8.63 -7.53
N ASN A 6 3.86 9.83 -7.42
CA ASN A 6 4.57 11.08 -7.71
C ASN A 6 4.24 12.17 -6.70
N TYR A 7 5.09 13.20 -6.65
CA TYR A 7 4.92 14.31 -5.71
C TYR A 7 3.55 15.00 -5.85
N LYS A 8 3.14 15.31 -7.09
CA LYS A 8 1.90 16.05 -7.36
C LYS A 8 0.67 15.32 -6.82
N GLY A 9 0.64 14.00 -6.95
CA GLY A 9 -0.42 13.17 -6.44
C GLY A 9 -0.50 13.27 -4.92
N TYR A 10 0.60 13.02 -4.21
CA TYR A 10 0.58 13.13 -2.75
C TYR A 10 0.18 14.54 -2.31
N ARG A 11 0.71 15.58 -2.96
CA ARG A 11 0.36 16.95 -2.62
C ARG A 11 -1.15 17.21 -2.72
N LYS A 12 -1.81 16.72 -3.78
CA LYS A 12 -3.27 16.81 -3.91
C LYS A 12 -4.01 16.12 -2.76
N ILE A 13 -3.53 14.98 -2.29
CA ILE A 13 -4.16 14.26 -1.16
C ILE A 13 -4.00 15.07 0.12
N PHE A 14 -2.79 15.56 0.39
CA PHE A 14 -2.51 16.39 1.56
C PHE A 14 -3.36 17.67 1.57
N ASP A 15 -3.48 18.35 0.43
CA ASP A 15 -4.28 19.56 0.29
C ASP A 15 -5.80 19.27 0.37
N LYS A 16 -6.28 18.19 -0.28
CA LYS A 16 -7.72 17.82 -0.31
C LYS A 16 -8.27 17.46 1.07
N TYR A 17 -7.47 16.81 1.89
CA TYR A 17 -7.89 16.28 3.20
C TYR A 17 -7.27 17.04 4.38
N ASP A 18 -6.66 18.19 4.13
CA ASP A 18 -5.98 19.05 5.12
C ASP A 18 -5.07 18.26 6.09
N ILE A 19 -4.26 17.37 5.52
CA ILE A 19 -3.42 16.44 6.30
C ILE A 19 -2.18 17.18 6.79
N ASN A 20 -2.20 17.75 7.99
CA ASN A 20 -1.01 18.36 8.59
C ASN A 20 -0.31 17.39 9.56
N ILE A 21 0.55 16.52 9.02
CA ILE A 21 1.36 15.58 9.84
C ILE A 21 2.79 16.12 9.96
N ASN A 22 3.29 16.25 11.19
CA ASN A 22 4.68 16.59 11.46
C ASN A 22 5.65 15.67 10.67
N ASN A 23 6.64 16.26 10.00
CA ASN A 23 7.61 15.62 9.10
C ASN A 23 7.11 15.23 7.69
N SER A 24 5.82 15.28 7.38
CA SER A 24 5.31 14.93 6.04
C SER A 24 5.87 15.84 4.93
N GLU A 25 5.93 17.16 5.17
CA GLU A 25 6.51 18.15 4.25
C GLU A 25 7.99 17.85 3.93
N LYS A 26 8.76 17.40 4.92
CA LYS A 26 10.17 17.01 4.73
C LYS A 26 10.28 15.84 3.76
N TYR A 27 9.38 14.85 3.86
CA TYR A 27 9.37 13.70 2.96
C TYR A 27 8.82 14.06 1.57
N LEU A 28 7.76 14.87 1.49
CA LEU A 28 7.22 15.42 0.25
C LEU A 28 8.28 16.19 -0.54
N GLY A 29 9.02 17.08 0.12
CA GLY A 29 10.14 17.82 -0.47
C GLY A 29 11.22 16.88 -1.03
N LYS A 30 11.60 15.84 -0.28
CA LYS A 30 12.56 14.84 -0.76
C LYS A 30 12.04 14.07 -1.97
N VAL A 31 10.77 13.67 -1.99
CA VAL A 31 10.17 13.00 -3.16
C VAL A 31 10.25 13.92 -4.39
N LYS A 32 9.91 15.20 -4.26
CA LYS A 32 10.02 16.19 -5.34
C LYS A 32 11.46 16.33 -5.86
N ILE A 33 12.43 16.42 -4.95
CA ILE A 33 13.85 16.55 -5.29
C ILE A 33 14.33 15.32 -6.07
N TYR A 34 14.13 14.12 -5.54
CA TYR A 34 14.60 12.90 -6.22
C TYR A 34 13.85 12.61 -7.52
N GLU A 35 12.56 12.97 -7.62
CA GLU A 35 11.82 12.89 -8.89
C GLU A 35 12.42 13.84 -9.94
N THR A 36 12.81 15.05 -9.54
CA THR A 36 13.43 16.03 -10.43
C THR A 36 14.83 15.58 -10.85
N ILE A 37 15.67 15.17 -9.89
CA ILE A 37 17.03 14.67 -10.15
C ILE A 37 16.99 13.49 -11.11
N ALA A 38 16.11 12.50 -10.87
CA ALA A 38 16.01 11.32 -11.74
C ALA A 38 15.69 11.73 -13.20
N LYS A 39 14.73 12.65 -13.41
CA LYS A 39 14.39 13.14 -14.75
C LYS A 39 15.56 13.88 -15.41
N VAL A 40 16.25 14.73 -14.65
CA VAL A 40 17.39 15.52 -15.15
C VAL A 40 18.57 14.62 -15.50
N VAL A 41 18.93 13.66 -14.65
CA VAL A 41 19.99 12.68 -14.91
C VAL A 41 19.72 11.91 -16.19
N LEU A 42 18.49 11.44 -16.38
CA LEU A 42 18.09 10.69 -17.56
C LEU A 42 18.16 11.56 -18.84
N LEU A 43 17.69 12.81 -18.76
CA LEU A 43 17.78 13.77 -19.87
C LEU A 43 19.23 14.07 -20.27
N ILE A 44 20.08 14.41 -19.29
CA ILE A 44 21.50 14.71 -19.52
C ILE A 44 22.21 13.49 -20.14
N THR A 45 21.91 12.29 -19.63
CA THR A 45 22.47 11.03 -20.15
C THR A 45 22.13 10.87 -21.64
N PHE A 46 20.86 11.07 -22.02
CA PHE A 46 20.45 10.96 -23.43
C PHE A 46 21.06 12.03 -24.34
N ILE A 47 21.16 13.28 -23.86
CA ILE A 47 21.80 14.37 -24.63
C ILE A 47 23.28 14.04 -24.88
N LEU A 48 24.02 13.66 -23.84
CA LEU A 48 25.44 13.32 -23.96
C LEU A 48 25.64 12.09 -24.85
N CYS A 49 24.82 11.04 -24.70
CA CYS A 49 24.88 9.89 -25.60
C CYS A 49 24.61 10.28 -27.05
N SER A 50 23.66 11.18 -27.31
CA SER A 50 23.33 11.61 -28.68
C SER A 50 24.50 12.36 -29.32
N ILE A 51 25.15 13.27 -28.58
CA ILE A 51 26.32 14.01 -29.05
C ILE A 51 27.49 13.06 -29.33
N LEU A 52 27.78 12.15 -28.41
CA LEU A 52 28.90 11.22 -28.54
C LEU A 52 28.69 10.18 -29.65
N LEU A 53 27.46 9.71 -29.83
CA LEU A 53 27.12 8.84 -30.96
C LEU A 53 27.29 9.60 -32.28
N TYR A 54 26.79 10.83 -32.37
CA TYR A 54 26.96 11.65 -33.57
C TYR A 54 28.44 11.84 -33.92
N ALA A 55 29.28 12.18 -32.93
CA ALA A 55 30.73 12.29 -33.13
C ALA A 55 31.34 10.95 -33.57
N ALA A 56 30.97 9.84 -32.93
CA ALA A 56 31.48 8.51 -33.28
C ALA A 56 31.12 8.06 -34.71
N PHE A 57 30.00 8.54 -35.27
CA PHE A 57 29.58 8.23 -36.64
C PHE A 57 30.14 9.20 -37.69
N THR A 58 30.60 10.38 -37.30
CA THR A 58 31.03 11.45 -38.24
C THR A 58 32.54 11.64 -38.29
N GLU A 59 33.27 11.32 -37.23
CA GLU A 59 34.73 11.41 -37.20
C GLU A 59 35.40 10.21 -37.90
N LYS A 60 36.50 10.49 -38.62
CA LYS A 60 37.35 9.46 -39.23
C LYS A 60 38.18 8.75 -38.13
N GLY A 61 37.54 7.81 -37.44
CA GLY A 61 38.14 6.98 -36.39
C GLY A 61 37.47 5.61 -36.31
N ASN A 62 37.85 4.81 -35.31
CA ASN A 62 37.19 3.53 -35.05
C ASN A 62 35.81 3.78 -34.40
N ALA A 63 34.78 3.95 -35.24
CA ALA A 63 33.40 4.19 -34.81
C ALA A 63 32.92 3.16 -33.78
N GLY A 64 33.33 1.90 -33.90
CA GLY A 64 32.98 0.84 -32.94
C GLY A 64 33.51 1.13 -31.53
N LEU A 65 34.72 1.67 -31.41
CA LEU A 65 35.32 2.05 -30.13
C LEU A 65 34.61 3.29 -29.54
N GLY A 66 34.28 4.29 -30.37
CA GLY A 66 33.54 5.48 -29.94
C GLY A 66 32.12 5.17 -29.44
N ILE A 67 31.43 4.26 -30.13
CA ILE A 67 30.12 3.74 -29.70
C ILE A 67 30.28 2.99 -28.37
N ALA A 68 31.23 2.07 -28.25
CA ALA A 68 31.45 1.31 -27.01
C ALA A 68 31.72 2.21 -25.81
N ILE A 69 32.56 3.24 -25.95
CA ILE A 69 32.84 4.23 -24.90
C ILE A 69 31.57 4.99 -24.51
N THR A 70 30.74 5.39 -25.47
CA THR A 70 29.48 6.10 -25.19
C THR A 70 28.54 5.27 -24.31
N PHE A 71 28.42 3.98 -24.58
CA PHE A 71 27.59 3.08 -23.77
C PHE A 71 28.19 2.83 -22.38
N ILE A 72 29.49 2.52 -22.30
CA ILE A 72 30.16 2.14 -21.05
C ILE A 72 30.32 3.32 -20.09
N VAL A 73 30.67 4.50 -20.61
CA VAL A 73 31.04 5.65 -19.77
C VAL A 73 29.85 6.55 -19.49
N VAL A 74 28.87 6.63 -20.41
CA VAL A 74 27.75 7.57 -20.29
C VAL A 74 26.43 6.85 -20.06
N LEU A 75 26.02 5.96 -20.98
CA LEU A 75 24.67 5.38 -20.90
C LEU A 75 24.49 4.49 -19.66
N PHE A 76 25.36 3.50 -19.44
CA PHE A 76 25.21 2.59 -18.31
C PHE A 76 25.32 3.30 -16.95
N PRO A 77 26.33 4.15 -16.69
CA PRO A 77 26.42 4.89 -15.44
C PRO A 77 25.22 5.83 -15.22
N GLY A 78 24.75 6.50 -16.27
CA GLY A 78 23.57 7.36 -16.20
C GLY A 78 22.29 6.59 -15.84
N LEU A 79 22.08 5.42 -16.46
CA LEU A 79 20.95 4.53 -16.13
C LEU A 79 21.03 3.98 -14.71
N ILE A 80 22.23 3.61 -14.24
CA ILE A 80 22.45 3.17 -12.85
C ILE A 80 22.09 4.30 -11.87
N LEU A 81 22.58 5.51 -12.11
CA LEU A 81 22.31 6.67 -11.26
C LEU A 81 20.81 7.00 -11.24
N TRP A 82 20.14 6.99 -12.40
CA TRP A 82 18.70 7.15 -12.50
C TRP A 82 17.94 6.11 -11.66
N LYS A 83 18.36 4.84 -11.73
CA LYS A 83 17.75 3.74 -10.97
C LYS A 83 17.94 3.94 -9.47
N ILE A 84 19.13 4.34 -9.01
CA ILE A 84 19.41 4.65 -7.59
C ILE A 84 18.50 5.78 -7.11
N CYS A 85 18.42 6.90 -7.84
CA CYS A 85 17.53 8.02 -7.48
C CYS A 85 16.07 7.58 -7.41
N SER A 86 15.63 6.73 -8.34
CA SER A 86 14.27 6.19 -8.36
C SER A 86 14.00 5.30 -7.15
N LEU A 87 14.94 4.46 -6.72
CA LEU A 87 14.82 3.64 -5.52
C LEU A 87 14.75 4.49 -4.24
N VAL A 88 15.60 5.52 -4.13
CA VAL A 88 15.55 6.43 -2.98
C VAL A 88 14.21 7.17 -2.92
N LYS A 89 13.68 7.60 -4.07
CA LYS A 89 12.33 8.18 -4.16
C LYS A 89 11.27 7.22 -3.63
N MET A 90 11.28 5.95 -4.07
CA MET A 90 10.31 4.93 -3.61
C MET A 90 10.39 4.70 -2.11
N SER A 91 11.59 4.70 -1.51
CA SER A 91 11.74 4.63 -0.05
C SER A 91 11.08 5.81 0.68
N LYS A 92 11.12 7.02 0.12
CA LYS A 92 10.44 8.18 0.75
C LYS A 92 8.93 8.15 0.55
N ILE A 93 8.46 7.62 -0.58
CA ILE A 93 7.04 7.34 -0.84
C ILE A 93 6.50 6.33 0.18
N ALA A 94 7.22 5.23 0.42
CA ALA A 94 6.81 4.24 1.42
C ALA A 94 6.64 4.88 2.83
N LYS A 95 7.55 5.77 3.23
CA LYS A 95 7.42 6.52 4.49
C LYS A 95 6.23 7.47 4.51
N LEU A 96 5.86 8.06 3.38
CA LEU A 96 4.65 8.89 3.29
C LEU A 96 3.39 8.03 3.42
N ASP A 97 3.36 6.88 2.77
CA ASP A 97 2.25 5.92 2.91
C ASP A 97 2.09 5.45 4.35
N ASP A 98 3.18 5.12 5.04
CA ASP A 98 3.14 4.76 6.45
C ASP A 98 2.65 5.91 7.33
N LEU A 99 3.01 7.16 7.02
CA LEU A 99 2.53 8.33 7.76
C LEU A 99 1.03 8.56 7.53
N ILE A 100 0.57 8.51 6.29
CA ILE A 100 -0.86 8.65 5.96
C ILE A 100 -1.65 7.53 6.65
N PHE A 101 -1.17 6.30 6.56
CA PHE A 101 -1.84 5.18 7.18
C PHE A 101 -1.91 5.32 8.71
N ASN A 102 -0.75 5.43 9.36
CA ASN A 102 -0.67 5.36 10.82
C ASN A 102 -1.15 6.62 11.54
N LYS A 103 -1.08 7.80 10.92
CA LYS A 103 -1.43 9.07 11.57
C LYS A 103 -2.76 9.65 11.09
N PHE A 104 -3.23 9.26 9.92
CA PHE A 104 -4.49 9.76 9.37
C PHE A 104 -5.54 8.65 9.24
N LEU A 105 -5.28 7.60 8.46
CA LEU A 105 -6.31 6.59 8.14
C LEU A 105 -6.76 5.78 9.35
N ILE A 106 -5.83 5.29 10.19
CA ILE A 106 -6.20 4.51 11.40
C ILE A 106 -7.10 5.33 12.35
N ASN A 107 -6.96 6.66 12.36
CA ASN A 107 -7.80 7.53 13.19
C ASN A 107 -9.17 7.81 12.57
N LYS A 108 -9.37 7.49 11.28
CA LYS A 108 -10.61 7.74 10.54
C LYS A 108 -11.41 6.47 10.25
N ILE A 109 -10.74 5.34 10.09
CA ILE A 109 -11.34 4.04 9.77
C ILE A 109 -10.89 2.98 10.76
N LYS A 110 -11.87 2.26 11.32
CA LYS A 110 -11.62 1.07 12.14
C LYS A 110 -11.29 -0.12 11.23
N ILE A 111 -10.18 -0.80 11.48
CA ILE A 111 -9.77 -1.97 10.71
C ILE A 111 -9.98 -3.21 11.57
N PHE A 112 -10.80 -4.14 11.08
CA PHE A 112 -11.07 -5.43 11.73
C PHE A 112 -10.40 -6.54 10.91
N TYR A 113 -9.62 -7.40 11.57
CA TYR A 113 -8.91 -8.49 10.89
C TYR A 113 -9.68 -9.82 10.93
N SER A 114 -10.68 -9.93 11.82
CA SER A 114 -11.65 -11.02 11.84
C SER A 114 -13.07 -10.50 12.04
N ILE A 115 -14.06 -11.24 11.52
CA ILE A 115 -15.48 -11.05 11.84
C ILE A 115 -15.71 -11.21 13.36
N ASP A 116 -14.86 -12.00 14.04
CA ASP A 116 -14.96 -12.22 15.48
C ASP A 116 -14.81 -10.94 16.30
N GLU A 117 -14.03 -9.98 15.79
CA GLU A 117 -13.85 -8.66 16.43
C GLU A 117 -15.15 -7.83 16.43
N LEU A 118 -16.14 -8.24 15.65
CA LEU A 118 -17.44 -7.58 15.50
C LEU A 118 -18.59 -8.36 16.15
N GLN A 119 -18.32 -9.44 16.90
CA GLN A 119 -19.36 -10.27 17.52
C GLN A 119 -20.38 -9.48 18.38
N ASN A 120 -19.94 -8.39 19.01
CA ASN A 120 -20.78 -7.51 19.84
C ASN A 120 -21.04 -6.15 19.17
N CYS A 121 -21.00 -6.09 17.84
CA CYS A 121 -21.24 -4.86 17.09
C CYS A 121 -22.36 -5.05 16.07
N THR A 122 -23.27 -4.08 16.00
CA THR A 122 -24.17 -3.93 14.84
C THR A 122 -23.54 -2.99 13.83
N TYR A 123 -23.68 -3.31 12.55
CA TYR A 123 -23.12 -2.54 11.45
C TYR A 123 -23.90 -2.77 10.16
N ASP A 124 -23.91 -1.76 9.29
CA ASP A 124 -24.43 -1.87 7.93
C ASP A 124 -23.29 -2.18 6.97
N LYS A 125 -23.46 -3.18 6.10
CA LYS A 125 -22.54 -3.44 4.99
C LYS A 125 -22.80 -2.42 3.88
N ILE A 126 -21.74 -1.79 3.38
CA ILE A 126 -21.80 -0.89 2.23
C ILE A 126 -21.54 -1.70 0.96
N GLU A 127 -20.32 -2.20 0.80
CA GLU A 127 -19.87 -2.91 -0.39
C GLU A 127 -18.66 -3.79 -0.07
N HIS A 128 -18.33 -4.69 -1.00
CA HIS A 128 -17.12 -5.50 -0.95
C HIS A 128 -16.11 -4.95 -1.96
N ILE A 129 -14.92 -4.58 -1.50
CA ILE A 129 -13.85 -4.06 -2.37
C ILE A 129 -12.64 -4.98 -2.34
N ASN A 130 -11.90 -4.97 -3.44
CA ASN A 130 -10.59 -5.60 -3.52
C ASN A 130 -9.57 -4.65 -4.13
N THR A 131 -8.31 -4.86 -3.79
CA THR A 131 -7.22 -4.09 -4.40
C THR A 131 -5.98 -4.95 -4.51
N ARG A 132 -5.22 -4.68 -5.57
CA ARG A 132 -3.90 -5.26 -5.81
C ARG A 132 -2.86 -4.16 -5.82
N ALA A 133 -1.73 -4.43 -5.19
CA ALA A 133 -0.58 -3.55 -5.15
C ALA A 133 0.71 -4.35 -5.28
N TYR A 134 1.61 -3.89 -6.14
CA TYR A 134 2.98 -4.39 -6.13
C TYR A 134 3.65 -3.99 -4.81
N SER A 135 4.40 -4.91 -4.19
CA SER A 135 5.13 -4.65 -2.94
C SER A 135 6.38 -3.78 -3.14
N GLU A 136 6.43 -2.97 -4.20
CA GLU A 136 7.57 -2.13 -4.57
C GLU A 136 7.69 -0.96 -3.59
N GLY A 137 8.24 -1.22 -2.40
CA GLY A 137 8.57 -0.23 -1.38
C GLY A 137 7.85 -0.41 -0.04
N ASN A 138 6.61 -0.91 -0.04
CA ASN A 138 5.84 -1.20 1.18
C ASN A 138 5.07 -2.53 1.03
N SER A 139 5.26 -3.46 1.96
CA SER A 139 4.56 -4.75 1.98
C SER A 139 3.06 -4.59 2.26
N ASN A 140 2.67 -3.53 2.96
CA ASN A 140 1.28 -3.30 3.37
C ASN A 140 0.53 -2.39 2.39
N GLN A 141 1.10 -2.12 1.21
CA GLN A 141 0.52 -1.18 0.24
C GLN A 141 -0.92 -1.55 -0.15
N ALA A 142 -1.23 -2.84 -0.27
CA ALA A 142 -2.57 -3.29 -0.62
C ALA A 142 -3.60 -2.88 0.45
N ILE A 143 -3.32 -3.15 1.72
CA ILE A 143 -4.16 -2.73 2.85
C ILE A 143 -4.27 -1.21 2.91
N ILE A 144 -3.15 -0.49 2.81
CA ILE A 144 -3.12 0.99 2.86
C ILE A 144 -4.03 1.60 1.77
N ASN A 145 -3.94 1.08 0.54
CA ASN A 145 -4.79 1.53 -0.56
C ASN A 145 -6.27 1.20 -0.30
N LEU A 146 -6.55 0.01 0.23
CA LEU A 146 -7.90 -0.44 0.54
C LEU A 146 -8.54 0.49 1.59
N THR A 147 -7.82 0.77 2.67
CA THR A 147 -8.27 1.68 3.73
C THR A 147 -8.50 3.08 3.18
N PHE A 148 -7.62 3.57 2.30
CA PHE A 148 -7.81 4.87 1.67
C PHE A 148 -9.07 4.90 0.77
N MET A 149 -9.32 3.85 -0.02
CA MET A 149 -10.54 3.74 -0.83
C MET A 149 -11.80 3.75 0.05
N ALA A 150 -11.80 2.93 1.11
CA ALA A 150 -12.90 2.90 2.06
C ALA A 150 -13.18 4.26 2.70
N PHE A 151 -12.13 5.05 2.93
CA PHE A 151 -12.25 6.42 3.43
C PHE A 151 -12.89 7.35 2.42
N GLU A 152 -12.51 7.27 1.15
CA GLU A 152 -13.12 8.10 0.09
C GLU A 152 -14.59 7.75 -0.15
N ILE A 153 -14.98 6.48 0.08
CA ILE A 153 -16.36 5.99 -0.04
C ILE A 153 -17.20 6.37 1.21
N GLY A 154 -16.56 6.82 2.29
CA GLY A 154 -17.23 7.24 3.52
C GLY A 154 -17.57 6.08 4.47
N ALA A 155 -16.81 4.99 4.43
CA ALA A 155 -16.94 3.90 5.39
C ALA A 155 -16.43 4.31 6.79
N GLU A 156 -17.04 3.75 7.84
CA GLU A 156 -16.58 3.92 9.22
C GLU A 156 -15.55 2.83 9.62
N GLY A 157 -15.63 1.67 8.98
CA GLY A 157 -14.72 0.57 9.19
C GLY A 157 -14.58 -0.35 7.97
N ILE A 158 -13.58 -1.21 8.02
CA ILE A 158 -13.33 -2.27 7.04
C ILE A 158 -13.10 -3.60 7.76
N ILE A 159 -13.62 -4.68 7.19
CA ILE A 159 -13.37 -6.06 7.63
C ILE A 159 -12.48 -6.71 6.59
N ILE A 160 -11.25 -7.06 6.95
CA ILE A 160 -10.34 -7.76 6.03
C ILE A 160 -10.83 -9.19 5.85
N VAL A 161 -11.17 -9.56 4.61
CA VAL A 161 -11.65 -10.89 4.25
C VAL A 161 -10.50 -11.77 3.78
N SER A 162 -9.56 -11.20 3.01
CA SER A 162 -8.38 -11.90 2.54
C SER A 162 -7.21 -10.94 2.40
N ASN A 163 -6.00 -11.46 2.63
CA ASN A 163 -4.76 -10.74 2.40
C ASN A 163 -3.72 -11.73 1.86
N ASN A 164 -3.59 -11.78 0.54
CA ASN A 164 -2.76 -12.76 -0.15
C ASN A 164 -1.55 -12.09 -0.78
N SER A 165 -0.41 -12.77 -0.71
CA SER A 165 0.82 -12.37 -1.42
C SER A 165 1.12 -13.38 -2.51
N GLU A 166 1.12 -12.94 -3.75
CA GLU A 166 1.38 -13.76 -4.92
C GLU A 166 2.66 -13.30 -5.63
N THR A 167 3.46 -14.23 -6.12
CA THR A 167 4.56 -13.88 -7.04
C THR A 167 4.04 -13.93 -8.46
N VAL A 168 3.93 -12.78 -9.11
CA VAL A 168 3.57 -12.69 -10.52
C VAL A 168 4.84 -12.73 -11.34
N THR A 169 5.02 -13.83 -12.08
CA THR A 169 6.06 -13.97 -13.10
C THR A 169 5.54 -13.41 -14.41
N ALA A 170 5.97 -12.21 -14.77
CA ALA A 170 5.72 -11.66 -16.10
C ALA A 170 6.85 -12.09 -17.03
N THR A 171 6.52 -12.82 -18.08
CA THR A 171 7.42 -13.07 -19.21
C THR A 171 7.34 -11.89 -20.16
N ALA A 172 8.41 -11.09 -20.23
CA ALA A 172 8.58 -10.16 -21.34
C ALA A 172 8.95 -10.97 -22.59
N ILE A 173 7.99 -11.21 -23.48
CA ILE A 173 8.25 -11.85 -24.77
C ILE A 173 8.84 -10.78 -25.69
N ASN A 174 10.16 -10.82 -25.87
CA ASN A 174 10.81 -10.06 -26.94
C ASN A 174 10.69 -10.88 -28.24
N ASN A 175 10.38 -10.22 -29.37
CA ASN A 175 10.25 -10.84 -30.72
C ASN A 175 11.54 -11.55 -31.24
N LYS A 176 12.57 -11.71 -30.41
CA LYS A 176 13.77 -12.50 -30.68
C LYS A 176 14.04 -13.36 -29.44
N SER A 177 13.71 -14.65 -29.53
CA SER A 177 14.24 -15.85 -28.81
C SER A 177 14.84 -15.74 -27.39
N SER A 178 14.56 -14.69 -26.62
CA SER A 178 15.00 -14.52 -25.23
C SER A 178 13.85 -13.92 -24.42
N SER A 179 13.28 -14.73 -23.52
CA SER A 179 12.30 -14.28 -22.54
C SER A 179 13.00 -13.93 -21.23
N THR A 180 12.91 -12.68 -20.78
CA THR A 180 13.34 -12.32 -19.42
C THR A 180 12.16 -12.54 -18.48
N GLN A 181 12.30 -13.46 -17.53
CA GLN A 181 11.33 -13.63 -16.45
C GLN A 181 11.52 -12.49 -15.44
N ILE A 182 10.47 -11.69 -15.27
CA ILE A 182 10.43 -10.64 -14.24
C ILE A 182 9.46 -11.14 -13.17
N ASN A 183 10.02 -11.59 -12.04
CA ASN A 183 9.24 -11.95 -10.85
C ASN A 183 8.94 -10.67 -10.06
N ARG A 184 7.67 -10.40 -9.80
CA ARG A 184 7.22 -9.31 -8.92
C ARG A 184 6.24 -9.84 -7.89
N MET A 185 6.46 -9.50 -6.63
CA MET A 185 5.50 -9.80 -5.58
C MET A 185 4.33 -8.81 -5.65
N VAL A 186 3.12 -9.35 -5.72
CA VAL A 186 1.85 -8.64 -5.77
C VAL A 186 1.06 -9.03 -4.54
N ASN A 187 0.75 -8.03 -3.72
CA ASN A 187 -0.11 -8.21 -2.57
C ASN A 187 -1.52 -7.82 -2.97
N SER A 188 -2.48 -8.65 -2.57
CA SER A 188 -3.90 -8.44 -2.80
C SER A 188 -4.61 -8.46 -1.46
N SER A 189 -5.51 -7.51 -1.26
CA SER A 189 -6.33 -7.44 -0.06
C SER A 189 -7.77 -7.23 -0.46
N GLU A 190 -8.66 -7.92 0.22
CA GLU A 190 -10.11 -7.83 0.05
C GLU A 190 -10.75 -7.47 1.38
N ALA A 191 -11.75 -6.60 1.33
CA ALA A 191 -12.43 -6.17 2.54
C ALA A 191 -13.88 -5.77 2.30
N ILE A 192 -14.70 -5.97 3.33
CA ILE A 192 -16.08 -5.50 3.38
C ILE A 192 -16.11 -4.17 4.09
N LEU A 193 -16.68 -3.15 3.45
CA LEU A 193 -16.86 -1.82 4.01
C LEU A 193 -18.09 -1.81 4.89
N ILE A 194 -17.96 -1.21 6.05
CA ILE A 194 -19.04 -1.12 7.03
C ILE A 194 -19.21 0.31 7.54
N LYS A 195 -20.43 0.63 7.96
CA LYS A 195 -20.79 1.92 8.59
C LYS A 195 -21.75 1.70 9.75
N ASN A 196 -21.98 2.77 10.51
CA ASN A 196 -22.92 2.80 11.64
C ASN A 196 -22.56 1.76 12.70
N ILE A 197 -21.27 1.64 13.00
CA ILE A 197 -20.76 0.61 13.92
C ILE A 197 -21.16 0.99 15.34
N LYS A 198 -22.11 0.26 15.90
CA LYS A 198 -22.54 0.43 17.29
C LYS A 198 -22.11 -0.79 18.09
N LYS A 199 -21.34 -0.57 19.15
CA LYS A 199 -21.14 -1.60 20.17
C LYS A 199 -22.50 -1.86 20.81
N GLU A 200 -22.96 -3.09 20.74
CA GLU A 200 -24.01 -3.51 21.64
C GLU A 200 -23.41 -3.51 23.04
N GLU A 201 -24.02 -2.77 23.96
CA GLU A 201 -23.89 -3.13 25.37
C GLU A 201 -24.29 -4.60 25.44
N VAL A 202 -23.42 -5.44 25.99
CA VAL A 202 -23.73 -6.84 26.25
C VAL A 202 -25.12 -6.85 26.86
N LYS A 203 -26.13 -7.31 26.08
CA LYS A 203 -27.48 -7.46 26.60
C LYS A 203 -27.29 -8.23 27.89
N SER A 204 -27.71 -7.65 29.01
CA SER A 204 -27.70 -8.32 30.31
C SER A 204 -28.12 -9.76 30.07
N PHE A 205 -27.20 -10.70 30.23
CA PHE A 205 -27.48 -12.10 29.92
C PHE A 205 -28.68 -12.50 30.75
N ASP A 206 -29.79 -12.77 30.07
CA ASP A 206 -31.04 -13.11 30.72
C ASP A 206 -30.91 -14.47 31.41
N LEU A 207 -31.87 -14.79 32.27
CA LEU A 207 -31.84 -16.05 32.99
C LEU A 207 -31.80 -17.27 32.05
N ASN A 208 -32.35 -17.13 30.83
CA ASN A 208 -32.37 -18.18 29.82
C ASN A 208 -30.97 -18.48 29.27
N TYR A 209 -30.14 -17.46 29.03
CA TYR A 209 -28.74 -17.66 28.62
C TYR A 209 -27.97 -18.48 29.67
N TRP A 210 -28.11 -18.16 30.95
CA TRP A 210 -27.45 -18.90 32.03
C TRP A 210 -28.02 -20.32 32.18
N TYR A 211 -29.33 -20.50 31.93
CA TYR A 211 -29.97 -21.81 31.95
C TYR A 211 -29.45 -22.71 30.82
N GLU A 212 -29.27 -22.18 29.61
CA GLU A 212 -28.68 -22.94 28.50
C GLU A 212 -27.25 -23.39 28.78
N LEU A 213 -26.43 -22.54 29.41
CA LEU A 213 -25.06 -22.91 29.78
C LEU A 213 -25.02 -24.04 30.82
N LYS A 214 -26.00 -24.07 31.73
CA LYS A 214 -26.17 -25.17 32.70
C LYS A 214 -26.57 -26.46 31.99
N GLU A 215 -27.56 -26.44 31.11
CA GLU A 215 -28.00 -27.62 30.33
C GLU A 215 -26.88 -28.18 29.45
N LYS A 216 -26.03 -27.30 28.90
CA LYS A 216 -24.85 -27.67 28.10
C LYS A 216 -23.66 -28.14 28.96
N GLY A 217 -23.78 -28.14 30.30
CA GLY A 217 -22.73 -28.55 31.23
C GLY A 217 -21.53 -27.58 31.31
N ALA A 218 -21.66 -26.37 30.76
CA ALA A 218 -20.59 -25.36 30.73
C ALA A 218 -20.42 -24.63 32.06
N ILE A 219 -21.46 -24.63 32.91
CA ILE A 219 -21.43 -24.11 34.28
C ILE A 219 -22.11 -25.10 35.23
N SER A 220 -21.74 -25.05 36.50
CA SER A 220 -22.36 -25.87 37.54
C SER A 220 -23.77 -25.39 37.92
N SER A 221 -24.59 -26.29 38.48
CA SER A 221 -25.91 -25.92 39.01
C SER A 221 -25.84 -24.82 40.07
N GLN A 222 -24.74 -24.77 40.82
CA GLN A 222 -24.53 -23.78 41.89
C GLN A 222 -24.13 -22.41 41.33
N GLU A 223 -23.35 -22.36 40.25
CA GLU A 223 -23.06 -21.11 39.53
C GLU A 223 -24.32 -20.52 38.89
N TYR A 224 -25.20 -21.36 38.34
CA TYR A 224 -26.50 -20.93 37.81
C TYR A 224 -27.39 -20.30 38.90
N GLU A 225 -27.55 -20.95 40.06
CA GLU A 225 -28.38 -20.40 41.15
C GLU A 225 -27.80 -19.11 41.76
N ASN A 226 -26.48 -18.93 41.74
CA ASN A 226 -25.85 -17.66 42.12
C ASN A 226 -26.19 -16.56 41.11
N LYS A 227 -26.05 -16.83 39.81
CA LYS A 227 -26.40 -15.87 38.75
C LYS A 227 -27.89 -15.55 38.71
N LYS A 228 -28.75 -16.52 39.01
CA LYS A 228 -30.19 -16.33 39.17
C LYS A 228 -30.55 -15.38 40.30
N ARG A 229 -29.85 -15.44 41.44
CA ARG A 229 -30.03 -14.52 42.56
C ARG A 229 -29.48 -13.12 42.31
N GLU A 230 -28.49 -12.97 41.45
CA GLU A 230 -27.96 -11.66 41.06
C GLU A 230 -28.88 -10.92 40.07
N LEU A 231 -29.72 -11.65 39.33
CA LEU A 231 -30.61 -11.13 38.29
C LEU A 231 -32.07 -10.90 38.73
N LEU A 232 -32.44 -11.35 39.94
CA LEU A 232 -33.79 -11.23 40.55
C LEU A 232 -33.74 -10.34 41.80
#